data_AF-A0A925Q7K2-F1
#
_entry.id   AF-A0A925Q7K2-F1
#
_cell.length_a   1.000
_cell.length_b   1.000
_cell.length_c   1.000
_cell.angle_alpha   90.00
_cell.angle_beta   90.00
_cell.angle_gamma   90.00
#
_symmetry.space_group_name_H-M   'P 1'
#
loop_
_entity.id
_entity.type
_entity.pdbx_description
1 polymer ?
#
loop_
_entity_poly.entity_id
_entity_poly.type
_entity_poly.pdbx_seq_one_letter_code
_entity_poly.pdbx_strand_id
1 'polypeptide(L)'
;MRKPTRSLFAFLLLVLIVGYLPQRVTASDFKREVVYQIITDRFFDGNAANNNPSQSAGLYDATKTNWRAYWGGDLQGVQQKMSYLAGLGITAIWISPPVDNLNANIPDGSGNPTASYHGYLARDFKRIEEHFGNPANTWADFDALVTAAHQNGIKVIVDFAPNHSTMDIAGEFGSLYDNGTFLGKYTSDSNGSPYTVLTAKLIPVTFTVNNASPTQTGDYIFLTGNTVELGAWSTTWDSAVGPMLTPNYPNWFITASVPAGQTIQFKFIKLASGGAVTWESGSNHTYTVPTSGTGFVNVNWQY
;
A
#
# COMPACT_ATOMS: atom_id res chain seq x y z
N MET A 1 -67.74 -26.55 -22.73
CA MET A 1 -66.30 -26.19 -22.87
C MET A 1 -66.18 -24.67 -22.88
N ARG A 2 -65.71 -24.06 -21.78
CA ARG A 2 -65.46 -22.61 -21.72
C ARG A 2 -64.08 -22.32 -22.32
N LYS A 3 -64.04 -21.52 -23.39
CA LYS A 3 -62.78 -21.05 -24.00
C LYS A 3 -62.03 -20.19 -22.98
N PRO A 4 -60.70 -20.37 -22.82
CA PRO A 4 -59.92 -19.51 -21.95
C PRO A 4 -59.94 -18.09 -22.51
N THR A 5 -60.29 -17.13 -21.64
CA THR A 5 -60.38 -15.70 -21.96
C THR A 5 -58.98 -15.13 -22.22
N ARG A 6 -58.87 -14.25 -23.21
CA ARG A 6 -57.65 -13.55 -23.68
C ARG A 6 -56.75 -12.96 -22.57
N SER A 7 -57.29 -12.75 -21.37
CA SER A 7 -56.57 -12.27 -20.19
C SER A 7 -55.52 -13.26 -19.64
N LEU A 8 -55.71 -14.57 -19.78
CA LEU A 8 -54.74 -15.56 -19.26
C LEU A 8 -53.45 -15.61 -20.10
N PHE A 9 -53.57 -15.32 -21.41
CA PHE A 9 -52.42 -15.24 -22.33
C PHE A 9 -51.58 -13.98 -22.10
N ALA A 10 -52.21 -12.85 -21.78
CA ALA A 10 -51.49 -11.61 -21.46
C ALA A 10 -50.73 -11.71 -20.14
N PHE A 11 -51.26 -12.44 -19.15
CA PHE A 11 -50.60 -12.65 -17.86
C PHE A 11 -49.38 -13.58 -17.98
N LEU A 12 -49.45 -14.65 -18.78
CA LEU A 12 -48.30 -15.51 -19.05
C LEU A 12 -47.19 -14.77 -19.81
N LEU A 13 -47.54 -13.91 -20.77
CA LEU A 13 -46.58 -13.12 -21.54
C LEU A 13 -45.86 -12.08 -20.66
N LEU A 14 -46.58 -11.47 -19.70
CA LEU A 14 -46.00 -10.50 -18.76
C LEU A 14 -45.02 -11.19 -17.77
N VAL A 15 -45.32 -12.40 -17.31
CA VAL A 15 -44.41 -13.19 -16.45
C VAL A 15 -43.15 -13.62 -17.22
N LEU A 16 -43.26 -13.92 -18.52
CA LEU A 16 -42.12 -14.19 -19.40
C LEU A 16 -41.25 -12.95 -19.66
N ILE A 17 -41.84 -11.74 -19.74
CA ILE A 17 -41.09 -10.49 -19.94
C ILE A 17 -40.41 -10.00 -18.65
N VAL A 18 -41.03 -10.22 -17.47
CA VAL A 18 -40.44 -9.84 -16.17
C VAL A 18 -39.33 -10.80 -15.73
N GLY A 19 -39.37 -12.06 -16.17
CA GLY A 19 -38.30 -13.06 -15.90
C GLY A 19 -36.97 -12.81 -16.64
N TYR A 20 -36.92 -11.84 -17.56
CA TYR A 20 -35.76 -11.52 -18.38
C TYR A 20 -35.21 -10.09 -18.13
N LEU A 21 -35.62 -9.43 -17.05
CA LEU A 21 -34.90 -8.24 -16.61
C LEU A 21 -33.54 -8.70 -16.05
N PRO A 22 -32.41 -8.21 -16.59
CA PRO A 22 -31.11 -8.54 -16.03
C PRO A 22 -31.12 -8.15 -14.55
N GLN A 23 -31.03 -9.14 -13.66
CA GLN A 23 -30.87 -8.84 -12.25
C GLN A 23 -29.61 -8.00 -12.12
N ARG A 24 -29.73 -6.81 -11.52
CA ARG A 24 -28.55 -6.06 -11.13
C ARG A 24 -27.72 -6.96 -10.22
N VAL A 25 -26.55 -7.34 -10.69
CA VAL A 25 -25.55 -8.03 -9.89
C VAL A 25 -25.14 -7.07 -8.77
N THR A 26 -25.73 -7.23 -7.59
CA THR A 26 -25.35 -6.45 -6.41
C THR A 26 -24.23 -7.18 -5.69
N ALA A 27 -23.07 -6.53 -5.56
CA ALA A 27 -21.90 -7.07 -4.88
C ALA A 27 -22.04 -7.15 -3.34
N SER A 28 -23.19 -6.77 -2.78
CA SER A 28 -23.42 -6.67 -1.33
C SER A 28 -23.65 -8.00 -0.62
N ASP A 29 -23.97 -9.09 -1.34
CA ASP A 29 -24.21 -10.41 -0.74
C ASP A 29 -23.61 -11.53 -1.59
N PHE A 30 -22.91 -12.45 -0.93
CA PHE A 30 -22.26 -13.62 -1.53
C PHE A 30 -22.79 -14.96 -1.00
N LYS A 31 -23.80 -14.97 -0.10
CA LYS A 31 -24.34 -16.21 0.51
C LYS A 31 -24.94 -17.20 -0.49
N ARG A 32 -25.30 -16.73 -1.68
CA ARG A 32 -25.91 -17.53 -2.76
C ARG A 32 -24.96 -17.73 -3.95
N GLU A 33 -23.69 -17.37 -3.78
CA GLU A 33 -22.70 -17.44 -4.84
C GLU A 33 -21.83 -18.69 -4.71
N VAL A 34 -21.42 -19.24 -5.85
CA VAL A 34 -20.36 -20.25 -5.91
C VAL A 34 -19.11 -19.55 -6.43
N VAL A 35 -18.15 -19.35 -5.53
CA VAL A 35 -16.88 -18.68 -5.83
C VAL A 35 -15.89 -19.66 -6.43
N TYR A 36 -15.31 -19.31 -7.58
CA TYR A 36 -14.22 -20.03 -8.21
C TYR A 36 -12.93 -19.20 -8.13
N GLN A 37 -11.96 -19.68 -7.34
CA GLN A 37 -10.66 -19.02 -7.22
C GLN A 37 -9.77 -19.36 -8.43
N ILE A 38 -9.18 -18.33 -9.03
CA ILE A 38 -8.36 -18.40 -10.24
C ILE A 38 -6.99 -17.82 -9.92
N ILE A 39 -5.95 -18.64 -10.09
CA ILE A 39 -4.58 -18.13 -10.21
C ILE A 39 -4.39 -17.74 -11.68
N THR A 40 -4.42 -16.43 -11.96
CA THR A 40 -4.55 -15.89 -13.34
C THR A 40 -3.50 -16.48 -14.28
N ASP A 41 -2.22 -16.43 -13.92
CA ASP A 41 -1.08 -16.97 -14.69
C ASP A 41 -1.20 -18.47 -15.04
N ARG A 42 -2.01 -19.22 -14.29
CA ARG A 42 -2.08 -20.69 -14.38
C ARG A 42 -3.39 -21.19 -14.97
N PHE A 43 -4.30 -20.30 -15.34
CA PHE A 43 -5.64 -20.69 -15.76
C PHE A 43 -5.76 -20.90 -17.26
N PHE A 44 -5.56 -19.84 -18.05
CA PHE A 44 -5.64 -19.91 -19.51
C PHE A 44 -4.88 -18.74 -20.14
N ASP A 45 -4.02 -19.05 -21.12
CA ASP A 45 -3.32 -18.08 -21.96
C ASP A 45 -4.27 -17.70 -23.11
N GLY A 46 -4.80 -16.48 -23.03
CA GLY A 46 -5.70 -15.90 -24.02
C GLY A 46 -4.98 -14.94 -24.98
N ASN A 47 -3.80 -14.47 -24.60
CA ASN A 47 -3.02 -13.46 -25.31
C ASN A 47 -1.51 -13.71 -25.25
N ALA A 48 -0.99 -14.64 -26.07
CA ALA A 48 0.44 -14.92 -26.11
C ALA A 48 1.37 -13.70 -26.36
N ALA A 49 0.85 -12.56 -26.84
CA ALA A 49 1.62 -11.33 -27.04
C ALA A 49 2.04 -10.63 -25.74
N ASN A 50 1.36 -10.89 -24.61
CA ASN A 50 1.71 -10.34 -23.31
C ASN A 50 2.54 -11.31 -22.44
N ASN A 51 2.85 -12.51 -22.93
CA ASN A 51 3.56 -13.54 -22.14
C ASN A 51 4.95 -13.12 -21.70
N ASN A 52 5.69 -12.33 -22.49
CA ASN A 52 7.06 -11.91 -22.17
C ASN A 52 7.31 -10.45 -22.59
N PRO A 53 6.68 -9.49 -21.89
CA PRO A 53 6.77 -8.07 -22.22
C PRO A 53 8.17 -7.52 -21.94
N SER A 54 8.56 -6.48 -22.67
CA SER A 54 9.94 -5.94 -22.62
C SER A 54 10.32 -5.37 -21.25
N GLN A 55 9.35 -4.85 -20.50
CA GLN A 55 9.60 -4.22 -19.20
C GLN A 55 9.94 -5.19 -18.07
N SER A 56 9.70 -6.49 -18.29
CA SER A 56 9.88 -7.59 -17.32
C SER A 56 10.35 -8.86 -18.04
N ALA A 57 11.15 -8.68 -19.09
CA ALA A 57 11.59 -9.74 -19.97
C ALA A 57 12.41 -10.81 -19.24
N GLY A 58 12.21 -12.07 -19.63
CA GLY A 58 12.96 -13.22 -19.09
C GLY A 58 12.33 -13.86 -17.86
N LEU A 59 11.12 -13.44 -17.49
CA LEU A 59 10.34 -14.01 -16.38
C LEU A 59 9.33 -15.10 -16.82
N TYR A 60 9.19 -15.31 -18.13
CA TYR A 60 8.28 -16.28 -18.73
C TYR A 60 8.95 -17.61 -19.08
N ASP A 61 8.25 -18.71 -18.79
CA ASP A 61 8.63 -20.07 -19.18
C ASP A 61 7.55 -20.72 -20.05
N ALA A 62 7.81 -20.77 -21.36
CA ALA A 62 6.94 -21.42 -22.33
C ALA A 62 6.83 -22.95 -22.11
N THR A 63 7.84 -23.58 -21.51
CA THR A 63 7.87 -25.03 -21.30
C THR A 63 7.01 -25.49 -20.13
N LYS A 64 6.62 -24.55 -19.25
CA LYS A 64 5.88 -24.81 -18.00
C LYS A 64 6.57 -25.84 -17.11
N THR A 65 7.90 -25.82 -17.07
CA THR A 65 8.73 -26.70 -16.22
C THR A 65 9.27 -25.97 -15.01
N ASN A 66 9.43 -24.64 -15.10
CA ASN A 66 9.77 -23.77 -14.00
C ASN A 66 8.49 -23.23 -13.32
N TRP A 67 8.12 -23.86 -12.20
CA TRP A 67 6.93 -23.49 -11.39
C TRP A 67 6.97 -22.09 -10.79
N ARG A 68 8.11 -21.41 -10.86
CA ARG A 68 8.34 -20.07 -10.32
C ARG A 68 8.34 -18.98 -11.39
N ALA A 69 8.22 -19.32 -12.67
CA ALA A 69 8.08 -18.37 -13.76
C ALA A 69 6.60 -18.07 -14.09
N TYR A 70 6.36 -17.01 -14.86
CA TYR A 70 5.10 -16.82 -15.57
C TYR A 70 4.92 -17.94 -16.60
N TRP A 71 3.70 -18.46 -16.72
CA TRP A 71 3.30 -19.49 -17.68
C TRP A 71 2.33 -18.99 -18.75
N GLY A 72 1.92 -17.73 -18.66
CA GLY A 72 1.22 -16.98 -19.71
C GLY A 72 -0.29 -16.91 -19.53
N GLY A 73 -0.84 -17.33 -18.39
CA GLY A 73 -2.26 -17.14 -18.13
C GLY A 73 -2.60 -15.65 -17.88
N ASP A 74 -3.71 -15.19 -18.44
CA ASP A 74 -4.02 -13.75 -18.48
C ASP A 74 -5.53 -13.46 -18.35
N LEU A 75 -5.89 -12.17 -18.23
CA LEU A 75 -7.29 -11.74 -18.04
C LEU A 75 -8.14 -12.02 -19.28
N GLN A 76 -7.56 -11.94 -20.48
CA GLN A 76 -8.25 -12.29 -21.72
C GLN A 76 -8.57 -13.79 -21.75
N GLY A 77 -7.68 -14.63 -21.21
CA GLY A 77 -7.89 -16.06 -21.09
C GLY A 77 -9.00 -16.40 -20.10
N VAL A 78 -9.05 -15.71 -18.96
CA VAL A 78 -10.20 -15.80 -18.04
C VAL A 78 -11.48 -15.38 -18.75
N GLN A 79 -11.48 -14.26 -19.47
CA GLN A 79 -12.61 -13.79 -20.28
C GLN A 79 -13.08 -14.84 -21.30
N GLN A 80 -12.17 -15.50 -22.02
CA GLN A 80 -12.48 -16.54 -23.01
C GLN A 80 -13.11 -17.79 -22.38
N LYS A 81 -12.96 -18.00 -21.06
CA LYS A 81 -13.53 -19.13 -20.32
C LYS A 81 -14.83 -18.80 -19.58
N MET A 82 -15.41 -17.62 -19.77
CA MET A 82 -16.68 -17.26 -19.11
C MET A 82 -17.80 -18.29 -19.36
N SER A 83 -17.95 -18.78 -20.60
CA SER A 83 -18.95 -19.82 -20.91
C SER A 83 -18.68 -21.14 -20.19
N TYR A 84 -17.41 -21.50 -19.99
CA TYR A 84 -17.03 -22.69 -19.23
C TYR A 84 -17.38 -22.52 -17.74
N LEU A 85 -17.03 -21.37 -17.15
CA LEU A 85 -17.33 -21.06 -15.75
C LEU A 85 -18.85 -21.00 -15.50
N ALA A 86 -19.60 -20.33 -16.37
CA ALA A 86 -21.06 -20.28 -16.31
C ALA A 86 -21.69 -21.68 -16.46
N GLY A 87 -21.17 -22.50 -17.38
CA GLY A 87 -21.62 -23.89 -17.58
C GLY A 87 -21.38 -24.80 -16.37
N LEU A 88 -20.36 -24.51 -15.56
CA LEU A 88 -20.10 -25.19 -14.29
C LEU A 88 -21.03 -24.71 -13.16
N GLY A 89 -21.79 -23.63 -13.38
CA GLY A 89 -22.64 -23.00 -12.36
C GLY A 89 -21.89 -22.04 -11.45
N ILE A 90 -20.71 -21.57 -11.85
CA ILE A 90 -19.97 -20.52 -11.13
C ILE A 90 -20.71 -19.20 -11.30
N THR A 91 -20.84 -18.47 -10.19
CA THR A 91 -21.53 -17.17 -10.16
C THR A 91 -20.64 -16.05 -9.62
N ALA A 92 -19.44 -16.39 -9.15
CA ALA A 92 -18.39 -15.44 -8.82
C ALA A 92 -17.00 -16.01 -9.13
N ILE A 93 -16.10 -15.20 -9.64
CA ILE A 93 -14.67 -15.52 -9.72
C ILE A 93 -13.89 -14.71 -8.68
N TRP A 94 -12.84 -15.30 -8.12
CA TRP A 94 -11.83 -14.61 -7.33
C TRP A 94 -10.49 -14.74 -8.05
N ILE A 95 -10.00 -13.65 -8.63
CA ILE A 95 -8.76 -13.64 -9.39
C ILE A 95 -7.57 -13.22 -8.51
N SER A 96 -6.36 -13.66 -8.87
CA SER A 96 -5.08 -13.14 -8.35
C SER A 96 -5.04 -11.60 -8.37
N PRO A 97 -4.19 -10.95 -7.55
CA PRO A 97 -4.05 -9.50 -7.60
C PRO A 97 -3.63 -9.06 -9.01
N PRO A 98 -4.39 -8.16 -9.66
CA PRO A 98 -4.19 -7.83 -11.06
C PRO A 98 -3.24 -6.64 -11.26
N VAL A 99 -2.68 -6.09 -10.19
CA VAL A 99 -1.87 -4.87 -10.23
C VAL A 99 -0.42 -5.14 -10.65
N ASP A 100 0.27 -4.13 -11.18
CA ASP A 100 1.67 -4.20 -11.63
C ASP A 100 2.59 -4.75 -10.51
N ASN A 101 3.28 -5.84 -10.80
CA ASN A 101 4.16 -6.54 -9.88
C ASN A 101 5.64 -6.32 -10.20
N LEU A 102 6.53 -6.81 -9.33
CA LEU A 102 7.98 -6.75 -9.53
C LEU A 102 8.42 -7.23 -10.94
N ASN A 103 9.12 -6.36 -11.67
CA ASN A 103 9.62 -6.61 -13.03
C ASN A 103 11.01 -7.29 -13.07
N ALA A 104 11.55 -7.67 -11.92
CA ALA A 104 12.89 -8.23 -11.79
C ALA A 104 12.84 -9.72 -11.43
N ASN A 105 13.84 -10.46 -11.91
CA ASN A 105 14.07 -11.83 -11.48
C ASN A 105 14.34 -11.89 -9.98
N ILE A 106 13.79 -12.91 -9.33
CA ILE A 106 14.04 -13.28 -7.93
C ILE A 106 15.03 -14.46 -7.86
N PRO A 107 16.36 -14.26 -7.66
CA PRO A 107 17.29 -15.36 -7.52
C PRO A 107 16.89 -16.27 -6.36
N ASP A 108 16.63 -17.52 -6.68
CA ASP A 108 16.38 -18.59 -5.71
C ASP A 108 17.61 -19.48 -5.52
N GLY A 109 18.76 -19.09 -6.08
CA GLY A 109 20.01 -19.83 -6.06
C GLY A 109 20.08 -21.01 -7.04
N SER A 110 19.01 -21.30 -7.79
CA SER A 110 18.96 -22.44 -8.74
C SER A 110 19.38 -22.09 -10.17
N GLY A 111 19.63 -20.81 -10.45
CA GLY A 111 19.94 -20.30 -11.79
C GLY A 111 18.73 -20.13 -12.71
N ASN A 112 17.53 -20.53 -12.26
CA ASN A 112 16.27 -20.28 -12.97
C ASN A 112 15.67 -18.93 -12.57
N PRO A 113 14.96 -18.25 -13.49
CA PRO A 113 14.24 -17.05 -13.13
C PRO A 113 13.07 -17.38 -12.20
N THR A 114 12.88 -16.61 -11.13
CA THR A 114 11.63 -16.60 -10.36
C THR A 114 10.95 -15.27 -10.59
N ALA A 115 9.66 -15.34 -10.85
CA ALA A 115 8.82 -14.22 -11.21
C ALA A 115 7.74 -13.99 -10.14
N SER A 116 7.16 -12.80 -10.17
CA SER A 116 6.03 -12.36 -9.35
C SER A 116 4.67 -12.88 -9.86
N TYR A 117 4.66 -14.04 -10.55
CA TYR A 117 3.50 -14.59 -11.27
C TYR A 117 2.21 -14.76 -10.48
N HIS A 118 2.32 -14.78 -9.15
CA HIS A 118 1.20 -14.96 -8.23
C HIS A 118 0.48 -13.64 -7.93
N GLY A 119 1.07 -12.48 -8.24
CA GLY A 119 0.47 -11.15 -8.08
C GLY A 119 0.72 -10.45 -6.73
N TYR A 120 1.48 -11.03 -5.81
CA TYR A 120 1.62 -10.55 -4.42
C TYR A 120 2.87 -9.70 -4.16
N LEU A 121 3.62 -9.32 -5.19
CA LEU A 121 4.78 -8.42 -5.08
C LEU A 121 4.49 -7.12 -5.83
N ALA A 122 3.39 -6.46 -5.45
CA ALA A 122 2.91 -5.25 -6.09
C ALA A 122 3.94 -4.11 -6.00
N ARG A 123 4.16 -3.43 -7.12
CA ARG A 123 4.99 -2.20 -7.20
C ARG A 123 4.17 -0.97 -7.54
N ASP A 124 3.07 -1.12 -8.28
CA ASP A 124 2.14 -0.03 -8.62
C ASP A 124 0.69 -0.49 -8.56
N PHE A 125 -0.03 -0.10 -7.50
CA PHE A 125 -1.43 -0.48 -7.29
C PHE A 125 -2.41 0.21 -8.26
N LYS A 126 -1.96 1.17 -9.07
CA LYS A 126 -2.82 1.92 -10.01
C LYS A 126 -2.67 1.47 -11.46
N ARG A 127 -1.82 0.47 -11.72
CA ARG A 127 -1.54 -0.08 -13.05
C ARG A 127 -1.84 -1.58 -13.07
N ILE A 128 -2.27 -2.11 -14.21
CA ILE A 128 -2.47 -3.56 -14.37
C ILE A 128 -1.11 -4.26 -14.52
N GLU A 129 -0.98 -5.50 -14.06
CA GLU A 129 0.13 -6.39 -14.39
C GLU A 129 0.19 -6.62 -15.90
N GLU A 130 1.32 -6.32 -16.53
CA GLU A 130 1.45 -6.40 -17.99
C GLU A 130 1.31 -7.81 -18.53
N HIS A 131 1.71 -8.84 -17.78
CA HIS A 131 1.53 -10.24 -18.17
C HIS A 131 0.05 -10.66 -18.13
N PHE A 132 -0.77 -9.99 -17.32
CA PHE A 132 -2.19 -10.32 -17.19
C PHE A 132 -3.06 -9.48 -18.13
N GLY A 133 -2.66 -8.23 -18.40
CA GLY A 133 -3.35 -7.32 -19.30
C GLY A 133 -2.52 -7.03 -20.54
N ASN A 134 -1.92 -5.83 -20.55
CA ASN A 134 -1.21 -5.29 -21.71
C ASN A 134 0.09 -4.58 -21.30
N PRO A 135 1.08 -4.50 -22.22
CA PRO A 135 2.37 -3.86 -21.96
C PRO A 135 2.31 -2.34 -21.74
N ALA A 136 1.16 -1.70 -21.94
CA ALA A 136 0.97 -0.30 -21.55
C ALA A 136 0.50 -0.16 -20.08
N ASN A 137 0.27 -1.28 -19.40
CA ASN A 137 -0.32 -1.40 -18.08
C ASN A 137 -1.64 -0.61 -17.92
N THR A 138 -2.49 -0.62 -18.94
CA THR A 138 -3.83 0.00 -18.88
C THR A 138 -4.90 -0.97 -18.39
N TRP A 139 -5.98 -0.47 -17.81
CA TRP A 139 -7.07 -1.29 -17.26
C TRP A 139 -8.02 -1.89 -18.31
N ALA A 140 -7.74 -1.74 -19.62
CA ALA A 140 -8.65 -2.14 -20.69
C ALA A 140 -9.03 -3.63 -20.66
N ASP A 141 -8.07 -4.53 -20.45
CA ASP A 141 -8.33 -5.98 -20.41
C ASP A 141 -9.10 -6.39 -19.14
N PHE A 142 -8.88 -5.69 -18.03
CA PHE A 142 -9.65 -5.88 -16.80
C PHE A 142 -11.10 -5.42 -16.98
N ASP A 143 -11.33 -4.25 -17.59
CA ASP A 143 -12.67 -3.76 -17.91
C ASP A 143 -13.42 -4.74 -18.85
N ALA A 144 -12.70 -5.32 -19.83
CA ALA A 144 -13.23 -6.33 -20.73
C ALA A 144 -13.62 -7.62 -19.98
N LEU A 145 -12.76 -8.12 -19.08
CA LEU A 145 -13.06 -9.26 -18.21
C LEU A 145 -14.30 -9.01 -17.36
N VAL A 146 -14.35 -7.88 -16.64
CA VAL A 146 -15.47 -7.54 -15.76
C VAL A 146 -16.77 -7.42 -16.56
N THR A 147 -16.71 -6.80 -17.74
CA THR A 147 -17.85 -6.70 -18.65
C THR A 147 -18.35 -8.09 -19.07
N ALA A 148 -17.44 -8.97 -19.50
CA ALA A 148 -17.80 -10.33 -19.91
C ALA A 148 -18.35 -11.18 -18.76
N ALA A 149 -17.76 -11.07 -17.57
CA ALA A 149 -18.23 -11.74 -16.36
C ALA A 149 -19.66 -11.31 -16.03
N HIS A 150 -19.91 -10.00 -15.96
CA HIS A 150 -21.25 -9.47 -15.67
C HIS A 150 -22.30 -9.84 -16.72
N GLN A 151 -21.93 -9.89 -18.01
CA GLN A 151 -22.83 -10.39 -19.07
C GLN A 151 -23.23 -11.86 -18.88
N ASN A 152 -22.40 -12.65 -18.21
CA ASN A 152 -22.67 -14.04 -17.86
C ASN A 152 -23.24 -14.20 -16.43
N GLY A 153 -23.60 -13.10 -15.76
CA GLY A 153 -24.12 -13.13 -14.39
C GLY A 153 -23.07 -13.53 -13.34
N ILE A 154 -21.78 -13.40 -13.67
CA ILE A 154 -20.65 -13.75 -12.81
C ILE A 154 -20.08 -12.48 -12.16
N LYS A 155 -19.98 -12.48 -10.83
CA LYS A 155 -19.29 -11.44 -10.04
C LYS A 155 -17.78 -11.60 -10.11
N VAL A 156 -17.04 -10.49 -9.95
CA VAL A 156 -15.58 -10.51 -9.87
C VAL A 156 -15.13 -10.03 -8.49
N ILE A 157 -14.40 -10.89 -7.77
CA ILE A 157 -13.65 -10.57 -6.57
C ILE A 157 -12.18 -10.40 -7.00
N VAL A 158 -11.58 -9.30 -6.59
CA VAL A 158 -10.17 -9.01 -6.81
C VAL A 158 -9.42 -9.26 -5.52
N ASP A 159 -8.35 -10.06 -5.59
CA ASP A 159 -7.41 -10.13 -4.48
C ASP A 159 -6.67 -8.80 -4.32
N PHE A 160 -6.46 -8.38 -3.08
CA PHE A 160 -5.85 -7.10 -2.75
C PHE A 160 -4.92 -7.28 -1.56
N ALA A 161 -3.62 -7.02 -1.78
CA ALA A 161 -2.56 -7.26 -0.82
C ALA A 161 -1.93 -5.94 -0.32
N PRO A 162 -2.60 -5.18 0.57
CA PRO A 162 -2.09 -3.88 1.04
C PRO A 162 -1.00 -3.99 2.12
N ASN A 163 -0.66 -5.20 2.55
CA ASN A 163 0.29 -5.42 3.65
C ASN A 163 1.75 -5.09 3.25
N HIS A 164 2.10 -5.30 1.99
CA HIS A 164 3.48 -5.21 1.50
C HIS A 164 3.51 -4.82 0.02
N SER A 165 4.69 -4.38 -0.45
CA SER A 165 4.99 -4.18 -1.88
C SER A 165 5.97 -5.24 -2.36
N THR A 166 7.23 -4.87 -2.63
CA THR A 166 8.25 -5.72 -3.26
C THR A 166 9.37 -6.09 -2.28
N MET A 167 10.03 -7.21 -2.55
CA MET A 167 11.15 -7.73 -1.75
C MET A 167 12.47 -6.99 -2.01
N ASP A 168 13.48 -7.20 -1.16
CA ASP A 168 14.80 -6.57 -1.31
C ASP A 168 15.61 -7.20 -2.44
N ILE A 169 15.35 -6.71 -3.66
CA ILE A 169 15.95 -7.28 -4.85
C ILE A 169 16.07 -6.27 -5.98
N ALA A 170 17.17 -6.32 -6.73
CA ALA A 170 17.40 -5.48 -7.90
C ALA A 170 17.18 -3.96 -7.64
N GLY A 171 17.30 -3.52 -6.38
CA GLY A 171 17.05 -2.14 -5.97
C GLY A 171 15.59 -1.77 -5.74
N GLU A 172 14.67 -2.74 -5.81
CA GLU A 172 13.22 -2.58 -5.70
C GLU A 172 12.70 -2.78 -4.27
N PHE A 173 13.54 -2.75 -3.21
CA PHE A 173 13.07 -3.08 -1.85
C PHE A 173 11.99 -2.13 -1.35
N GLY A 174 10.76 -2.63 -1.18
CA GLY A 174 9.65 -1.79 -0.73
C GLY A 174 9.32 -0.65 -1.70
N SER A 175 9.74 -0.74 -2.96
CA SER A 175 9.44 0.26 -3.98
C SER A 175 7.94 0.44 -4.15
N LEU A 176 7.53 1.69 -4.33
CA LEU A 176 6.17 2.08 -4.63
C LEU A 176 6.14 3.10 -5.76
N TYR A 177 5.16 2.94 -6.62
CA TYR A 177 4.88 3.82 -7.74
C TYR A 177 3.42 4.31 -7.66
N ASP A 178 3.20 5.52 -8.13
CA ASP A 178 1.91 6.12 -8.39
C ASP A 178 1.72 6.26 -9.90
N ASN A 179 1.02 5.30 -10.50
CA ASN A 179 0.68 5.33 -11.91
C ASN A 179 1.90 5.57 -12.82
N GLY A 180 2.97 4.81 -12.59
CA GLY A 180 4.24 4.86 -13.29
C GLY A 180 5.26 5.84 -12.71
N THR A 181 4.84 6.69 -11.76
CA THR A 181 5.72 7.66 -11.10
C THR A 181 6.32 7.06 -9.83
N PHE A 182 7.64 6.96 -9.75
CA PHE A 182 8.30 6.46 -8.53
C PHE A 182 8.03 7.38 -7.33
N LEU A 183 7.52 6.81 -6.24
CA LEU A 183 7.26 7.52 -4.99
C LEU A 183 8.39 7.37 -3.97
N GLY A 184 9.08 6.23 -4.00
CA GLY A 184 10.08 5.90 -3.01
C GLY A 184 10.20 4.39 -2.83
N LYS A 185 11.17 4.00 -2.02
CA LYS A 185 11.46 2.63 -1.62
C LYS A 185 11.89 2.62 -0.16
N TYR A 186 12.07 1.45 0.43
CA TYR A 186 12.39 1.28 1.85
C TYR A 186 13.48 2.22 2.40
N THR A 187 14.46 2.58 1.57
CA THR A 187 15.63 3.40 1.97
C THR A 187 15.60 4.85 1.50
N SER A 188 14.68 5.26 0.61
CA SER A 188 14.73 6.59 -0.01
C SER A 188 13.40 7.06 -0.58
N ASP A 189 13.21 8.38 -0.64
CA ASP A 189 12.03 9.00 -1.24
C ASP A 189 12.14 9.11 -2.78
N SER A 190 11.15 9.74 -3.41
CA SER A 190 11.09 9.97 -4.86
C SER A 190 12.22 10.87 -5.39
N ASN A 191 12.84 11.68 -4.54
CA ASN A 191 13.97 12.54 -4.88
C ASN A 191 15.32 11.82 -4.68
N GLY A 192 15.30 10.56 -4.24
CA GLY A 192 16.49 9.80 -3.87
C GLY A 192 17.09 10.23 -2.54
N SER A 193 16.40 11.06 -1.76
CA SER A 193 16.86 11.43 -0.42
C SER A 193 16.76 10.19 0.46
N PRO A 194 17.87 9.75 1.07
CA PRO A 194 17.84 8.59 1.93
C PRO A 194 17.06 8.92 3.20
N TYR A 195 16.24 8.00 3.67
CA TYR A 195 15.67 8.03 5.01
C TYR A 195 15.94 6.70 5.70
N THR A 196 16.11 6.75 7.02
CA THR A 196 16.27 5.54 7.83
C THR A 196 14.90 5.16 8.38
N VAL A 197 14.39 3.99 7.99
CA VAL A 197 13.24 3.39 8.67
C VAL A 197 13.75 2.85 10.00
N LEU A 198 13.38 3.50 11.10
CA LEU A 198 13.97 3.24 12.41
C LEU A 198 13.32 1.99 13.01
N THR A 199 14.16 0.99 13.25
CA THR A 199 13.87 -0.41 13.54
C THR A 199 13.20 -0.70 14.89
N ALA A 200 12.71 0.33 15.58
CA ALA A 200 12.09 0.20 16.89
C ALA A 200 10.66 0.73 16.88
N LYS A 201 9.77 0.06 17.63
CA LYS A 201 8.47 0.61 17.99
C LYS A 201 8.69 2.01 18.59
N LEU A 202 8.13 3.03 17.94
CA LEU A 202 8.13 4.37 18.51
C LEU A 202 6.97 4.47 19.50
N ILE A 203 7.20 5.16 20.61
CA ILE A 203 6.13 5.53 21.54
C ILE A 203 6.12 7.04 21.76
N PRO A 204 4.94 7.66 21.92
CA PRO A 204 4.85 9.09 22.16
C PRO A 204 5.35 9.44 23.56
N VAL A 205 6.29 10.38 23.63
CA VAL A 205 6.81 10.95 24.87
C VAL A 205 6.54 12.45 24.88
N THR A 206 5.88 12.94 25.92
CA THR A 206 5.67 14.38 26.13
C THR A 206 6.86 14.96 26.89
N PHE A 207 7.59 15.85 26.24
CA PHE A 207 8.71 16.59 26.81
C PHE A 207 8.22 17.95 27.29
N THR A 208 8.43 18.24 28.58
CA THR A 208 8.11 19.52 29.21
C THR A 208 9.39 20.16 29.73
N VAL A 209 9.63 21.42 29.34
CA VAL A 209 10.66 22.27 29.93
C VAL A 209 10.02 23.44 30.66
N ASN A 210 10.31 23.56 31.95
CA ASN A 210 9.84 24.67 32.77
C ASN A 210 10.85 25.80 32.81
N ASN A 211 10.37 27.02 33.03
CA ASN A 211 11.21 28.19 33.24
C ASN A 211 12.17 28.50 32.08
N ALA A 212 11.77 28.21 30.83
CA ALA A 212 12.54 28.60 29.65
C ALA A 212 12.29 30.10 29.35
N SER A 213 12.95 30.96 30.13
CA SER A 213 12.87 32.42 30.06
C SER A 213 14.26 33.06 30.05
N PRO A 214 14.46 34.22 29.40
CA PRO A 214 13.46 35.01 28.65
C PRO A 214 13.43 34.70 27.13
N THR A 215 12.23 34.53 26.59
CA THR A 215 11.95 34.52 25.14
C THR A 215 11.37 35.88 24.73
N GLN A 216 11.92 36.51 23.69
CA GLN A 216 11.31 37.70 23.08
C GLN A 216 10.15 37.30 22.17
N THR A 217 9.33 38.26 21.75
CA THR A 217 8.29 38.01 20.73
C THR A 217 8.94 37.47 19.45
N GLY A 218 8.57 36.26 19.05
CA GLY A 218 9.14 35.56 17.89
C GLY A 218 10.32 34.64 18.20
N ASP A 219 10.71 34.50 19.49
CA ASP A 219 11.56 33.39 19.93
C ASP A 219 10.71 32.13 20.12
N TYR A 220 11.26 30.98 19.72
CA TYR A 220 10.62 29.68 19.86
C TYR A 220 11.55 28.70 20.57
N ILE A 221 10.97 27.83 21.41
CA ILE A 221 11.71 26.72 22.01
C ILE A 221 11.53 25.47 21.15
N PHE A 222 12.63 24.76 20.92
CA PHE A 222 12.68 23.48 20.22
C PHE A 222 13.36 22.44 21.11
N LEU A 223 13.05 21.17 20.85
CA LEU A 223 13.70 19.99 21.40
C LEU A 223 14.66 19.41 20.36
N THR A 224 15.86 19.01 20.77
CA THR A 224 16.81 18.31 19.90
C THR A 224 17.59 17.26 20.69
N GLY A 225 18.10 16.21 20.05
CA GLY A 225 18.72 15.09 20.76
C GLY A 225 19.53 14.15 19.89
N ASN A 226 20.10 13.12 20.51
CA ASN A 226 21.05 12.23 19.86
C ASN A 226 20.43 11.27 18.83
N THR A 227 19.11 11.09 18.84
CA THR A 227 18.42 10.25 17.87
C THR A 227 17.89 11.09 16.71
N VAL A 228 17.64 10.45 15.57
CA VAL A 228 17.06 11.09 14.39
C VAL A 228 15.62 11.56 14.64
N GLU A 229 14.85 10.86 15.47
CA GLU A 229 13.51 11.30 15.90
C GLU A 229 13.55 12.60 16.72
N LEU A 230 14.70 12.91 17.32
CA LEU A 230 14.99 14.16 18.00
C LEU A 230 15.89 15.09 17.16
N GLY A 231 15.99 14.88 15.85
CA GLY A 231 16.71 15.78 14.96
C GLY A 231 18.23 15.65 14.95
N ALA A 232 18.81 14.62 15.58
CA ALA A 232 20.25 14.35 15.60
C ALA A 232 21.13 15.57 15.96
N TRP A 233 20.74 16.27 17.03
CA TRP A 233 21.34 17.52 17.52
C TRP A 233 21.21 18.72 16.57
N SER A 234 20.31 18.66 15.57
CA SER A 234 20.05 19.79 14.69
C SER A 234 19.48 20.99 15.46
N THR A 235 19.77 22.17 14.93
CA THR A 235 19.30 23.47 15.42
C THR A 235 18.48 24.24 14.38
N THR A 236 18.09 23.59 13.29
CA THR A 236 17.30 24.22 12.21
C THR A 236 15.81 24.08 12.49
N TRP A 237 15.03 25.00 11.92
CA TRP A 237 13.57 24.99 12.01
C TRP A 237 12.95 23.67 11.51
N ASP A 238 13.48 23.14 10.40
CA ASP A 238 12.91 21.96 9.72
C ASP A 238 13.37 20.62 10.29
N SER A 239 14.35 20.60 11.20
CA SER A 239 14.95 19.35 11.69
C SER A 239 14.97 19.21 13.20
N ALA A 240 14.95 20.30 13.97
CA ALA A 240 14.68 20.22 15.40
C ALA A 240 13.19 19.97 15.67
N VAL A 241 12.85 19.37 16.81
CA VAL A 241 11.46 19.04 17.15
C VAL A 241 10.78 20.28 17.76
N GLY A 242 9.91 20.93 16.99
CA GLY A 242 9.22 22.13 17.42
C GLY A 242 8.51 22.88 16.28
N PRO A 243 8.08 24.14 16.51
CA PRO A 243 8.17 24.86 17.79
C PRO A 243 7.31 24.24 18.90
N MET A 244 7.79 24.28 20.14
CA MET A 244 7.07 23.78 21.32
C MET A 244 5.88 24.69 21.67
N LEU A 245 4.85 24.13 22.30
CA LEU A 245 3.63 24.85 22.72
C LEU A 245 3.78 25.41 24.14
N THR A 246 3.29 26.62 24.39
CA THR A 246 3.30 27.25 25.73
C THR A 246 1.92 27.79 26.15
N PRO A 247 1.00 26.92 26.62
CA PRO A 247 -0.27 27.40 27.15
C PRO A 247 -0.10 28.14 28.48
N ASN A 248 0.98 27.85 29.22
CA ASN A 248 1.29 28.44 30.53
C ASN A 248 2.74 28.92 30.55
N TYR A 249 2.99 30.12 30.01
CA TYR A 249 4.32 30.74 30.01
C TYR A 249 4.88 30.84 31.45
N PRO A 250 6.17 30.51 31.71
CA PRO A 250 7.25 30.17 30.77
C PRO A 250 7.52 28.67 30.58
N ASN A 251 6.48 27.83 30.66
CA ASN A 251 6.59 26.38 30.52
C ASN A 251 6.16 25.95 29.12
N TRP A 252 6.95 25.06 28.52
CA TRP A 252 6.80 24.64 27.12
C TRP A 252 6.70 23.13 27.06
N PHE A 253 5.87 22.62 26.16
CA PHE A 253 5.77 21.17 25.93
C PHE A 253 5.64 20.82 24.45
N ILE A 254 6.07 19.60 24.11
CA ILE A 254 5.82 18.95 22.82
C ILE A 254 5.77 17.44 23.01
N THR A 255 5.05 16.73 22.13
CA THR A 255 5.08 15.27 22.10
C THR A 255 5.87 14.81 20.88
N ALA A 256 6.87 13.96 21.10
CA ALA A 256 7.69 13.36 20.05
C ALA A 256 7.63 11.83 20.16
N SER A 257 7.59 11.14 19.02
CA SER A 257 7.64 9.69 18.95
C SER A 257 9.09 9.23 18.97
N VAL A 258 9.54 8.56 20.03
CA VAL A 258 10.94 8.15 20.23
C VAL A 258 11.09 6.63 20.42
N PRO A 259 12.27 6.03 20.19
CA PRO A 259 12.48 4.58 20.22
C PRO A 259 12.17 3.94 21.58
N ALA A 260 11.21 3.02 21.63
CA ALA A 260 10.83 2.32 22.85
C ALA A 260 11.98 1.49 23.44
N GLY A 261 12.15 1.54 24.76
CA GLY A 261 13.18 0.78 25.48
C GLY A 261 14.60 1.32 25.37
N GLN A 262 14.84 2.37 24.59
CA GLN A 262 16.16 2.96 24.40
C GLN A 262 16.44 4.07 25.42
N THR A 263 17.72 4.24 25.76
CA THR A 263 18.18 5.44 26.49
C THR A 263 18.59 6.50 25.49
N ILE A 264 17.93 7.65 25.55
CA ILE A 264 18.12 8.79 24.67
C ILE A 264 18.72 9.97 25.43
N GLN A 265 19.40 10.87 24.70
CA GLN A 265 19.88 12.14 25.20
C GLN A 265 19.24 13.30 24.44
N PHE A 266 18.94 14.39 25.14
CA PHE A 266 18.29 15.55 24.54
C PHE A 266 18.66 16.86 25.23
N LYS A 267 18.36 17.96 24.54
CA LYS A 267 18.44 19.34 25.03
C LYS A 267 17.32 20.19 24.44
N PHE A 268 17.04 21.30 25.11
CA PHE A 268 16.22 22.38 24.58
C PHE A 268 17.09 23.49 23.99
N ILE A 269 16.62 24.07 22.89
CA ILE A 269 17.23 25.22 22.24
C ILE A 269 16.19 26.30 22.03
N LYS A 270 16.63 27.55 22.06
CA LYS A 270 15.85 28.72 21.68
C LYS A 270 16.30 29.19 20.31
N LEU A 271 15.37 29.29 19.37
CA LEU A 271 15.57 29.92 18.07
C LEU A 271 14.92 31.30 18.09
N ALA A 272 15.73 32.34 17.97
CA ALA A 272 15.25 33.71 17.87
C ALA A 272 14.71 34.01 16.46
N SER A 273 13.85 35.03 16.34
CA SER A 273 13.28 35.46 15.06
C SER A 273 14.32 35.83 13.99
N GLY A 274 15.51 36.28 14.43
CA GLY A 274 16.67 36.56 13.57
C GLY A 274 17.54 35.33 13.24
N GLY A 275 17.13 34.12 13.61
CA GLY A 275 17.85 32.86 13.36
C GLY A 275 18.94 32.51 14.37
N ALA A 276 19.15 33.33 15.41
CA ALA A 276 20.14 33.04 16.45
C ALA A 276 19.70 31.86 17.32
N VAL A 277 20.58 30.88 17.52
CA VAL A 277 20.34 29.69 18.34
C VAL A 277 21.00 29.86 19.70
N THR A 278 20.25 29.64 20.78
CA THR A 278 20.77 29.54 22.15
C THR A 278 20.47 28.17 22.72
N TRP A 279 21.49 27.43 23.15
CA TRP A 279 21.32 26.17 23.85
C TRP A 279 21.10 26.43 25.33
N GLU A 280 20.34 25.56 26.00
CA GLU A 280 20.43 25.47 27.46
C GLU A 280 21.85 25.02 27.88
N SER A 281 22.29 25.49 29.04
CA SER A 281 23.59 25.20 29.63
C SER A 281 23.71 23.74 30.10
N GLY A 282 24.77 23.39 30.84
CA GLY A 282 24.87 22.09 31.50
C GLY A 282 25.05 20.87 30.57
N SER A 283 25.00 19.68 31.17
CA SER A 283 25.09 18.39 30.47
C SER A 283 23.76 18.00 29.84
N ASN A 284 23.80 17.22 28.75
CA ASN A 284 22.60 16.69 28.10
C ASN A 284 21.67 15.99 29.10
N HIS A 285 20.37 16.23 28.96
CA HIS A 285 19.39 15.42 29.66
C HIS A 285 19.44 13.98 29.10
N THR A 286 19.14 13.01 29.95
CA THR A 286 19.08 11.59 29.58
C THR A 286 17.74 11.02 30.03
N TYR A 287 17.12 10.19 29.20
CA TYR A 287 15.84 9.53 29.49
C TYR A 287 15.80 8.12 28.92
N THR A 288 15.34 7.14 29.70
CA THR A 288 15.08 5.78 29.22
C THR A 288 13.62 5.67 28.82
N VAL A 289 13.37 5.49 27.53
CA VAL A 289 12.02 5.45 26.96
C VAL A 289 11.31 4.16 27.40
N PRO A 290 10.05 4.22 27.87
CA PRO A 290 9.25 3.03 28.16
C PRO A 290 9.19 2.07 26.96
N THR A 291 9.04 0.78 27.22
CA THR A 291 8.92 -0.22 26.14
C THR A 291 7.53 -0.23 25.47
N SER A 292 6.53 0.42 26.10
CA SER A 292 5.16 0.54 25.59
C SER A 292 4.42 1.72 26.24
N GLY A 293 3.22 2.05 25.74
CA GLY A 293 2.38 3.11 26.29
C GLY A 293 2.86 4.51 25.88
N THR A 294 2.88 5.44 26.83
CA THR A 294 3.37 6.81 26.66
C THR A 294 4.45 7.12 27.70
N GLY A 295 5.29 8.11 27.42
CA GLY A 295 6.28 8.61 28.38
C GLY A 295 6.10 10.09 28.69
N PHE A 296 6.67 10.53 29.81
CA PHE A 296 6.64 11.93 30.23
C PHE A 296 8.01 12.34 30.76
N VAL A 297 8.51 13.45 30.24
CA VAL A 297 9.73 14.12 30.70
C VAL A 297 9.33 15.49 31.20
N ASN A 298 9.77 15.84 32.40
CA ASN A 298 9.53 17.15 32.98
C ASN A 298 10.81 17.65 33.66
N VAL A 299 11.45 18.66 33.06
CA VAL A 299 12.73 19.23 33.51
C VAL A 299 12.67 20.75 33.52
N ASN A 300 13.63 21.39 34.19
CA ASN A 300 13.81 22.84 34.13
C ASN A 300 14.84 23.18 33.05
N TRP A 301 14.67 24.33 32.40
CA TRP A 301 15.70 24.92 31.55
C TRP A 301 17.02 25.07 32.33
N GLN A 302 18.12 24.62 31.74
CA GLN A 302 19.45 24.72 32.35
C GLN A 302 20.10 26.08 32.04
N TYR A 303 20.42 26.84 33.09
CA TYR A 303 21.10 28.15 33.01
C TYR A 303 22.62 28.03 33.13
#